data_AF-A0A060SPV7-F1
#
_entry.id   AF-A0A060SPV7-F1
#
_cell.length_a   1.000
_cell.length_b   1.000
_cell.length_c   1.000
_cell.angle_alpha   90.00
_cell.angle_beta   90.00
_cell.angle_gamma   90.00
#
_symmetry.space_group_name_H-M   'P 1'
#
loop_
_entity.id
_entity.type
_entity.pdbx_description
1 polymer ?
#
loop_
_entity_poly.entity_id
_entity_poly.type
_entity_poly.pdbx_seq_one_letter_code
_entity_poly.pdbx_strand_id
1 'polypeptide(L)'
;MVRQAQAPTVSDPGYYSAAMSYHEWKRESTLSSVLFNPHLPYSKPRGALAAFLWRRRVWLEVTFALSMLEPWEKILIMLVLYATFIFLAIGAVLYLPHHIAFLQSRAAYYLFGVSPSASSSLAADAFSADSFHDRLKNAASWGLNASLANVNSLGSSIMAMGWGSSSSDL
;
A
#
# COMPACT_ATOMS: atom_id res chain seq x y z
N MET A 1 39.86 -17.83 -0.91
CA MET A 1 39.42 -19.22 -0.70
C MET A 1 38.64 -19.29 0.61
N VAL A 2 37.31 -19.23 0.58
CA VAL A 2 36.49 -19.34 1.80
C VAL A 2 36.27 -20.82 2.09
N ARG A 3 36.96 -21.34 3.12
CA ARG A 3 36.79 -22.71 3.60
C ARG A 3 35.37 -22.85 4.14
N GLN A 4 34.49 -23.53 3.40
CA GLN A 4 33.19 -23.91 3.96
C GLN A 4 33.45 -24.92 5.08
N ALA A 5 33.24 -24.51 6.32
CA ALA A 5 33.33 -25.40 7.46
C ALA A 5 32.21 -26.44 7.34
N GLN A 6 32.55 -27.66 6.95
CA GLN A 6 31.64 -28.79 6.92
C GLN A 6 31.10 -28.99 8.34
N ALA A 7 29.78 -28.93 8.53
CA ALA A 7 29.17 -29.16 9.83
C ALA A 7 29.43 -30.62 10.28
N PRO A 8 29.67 -30.88 11.57
CA PRO A 8 29.84 -32.23 12.08
C PRO A 8 28.56 -33.04 11.83
N THR A 9 28.70 -34.20 11.19
CA THR A 9 27.57 -35.11 10.92
C THR A 9 27.17 -35.82 12.22
N VAL A 10 25.96 -35.54 12.70
CA VAL A 10 25.41 -36.21 13.89
C VAL A 10 24.65 -37.46 13.45
N SER A 11 24.88 -38.57 14.15
CA SER A 11 24.34 -39.90 13.81
C SER A 11 22.88 -40.10 14.20
N ASP A 12 22.35 -39.27 15.11
CA ASP A 12 20.95 -39.35 15.53
C ASP A 12 20.04 -38.79 14.43
N PRO A 13 19.11 -39.60 13.87
CA PRO A 13 18.15 -39.12 12.88
C PRO A 13 17.23 -38.01 13.41
N GLY A 14 17.00 -37.94 14.72
CA GLY A 14 16.22 -36.87 15.36
C GLY A 14 16.95 -35.52 15.38
N TYR A 15 18.28 -35.52 15.24
CA TYR A 15 19.10 -34.30 15.34
C TYR A 15 18.72 -33.26 14.28
N TYR A 16 18.43 -33.67 13.05
CA TYR A 16 18.11 -32.75 11.95
C TYR A 16 16.70 -32.15 12.01
N SER A 17 15.82 -32.74 12.83
CA SER A 17 14.44 -32.30 13.03
C SER A 17 14.25 -31.46 14.29
N ALA A 18 15.23 -31.45 15.20
CA ALA A 18 15.12 -30.69 16.43
C ALA A 18 15.08 -29.18 16.13
N ALA A 19 14.18 -28.47 16.81
CA ALA A 19 13.99 -27.01 16.68
C ALA A 19 15.26 -26.18 17.01
N MET A 20 16.26 -26.81 17.62
CA MET A 20 17.54 -26.21 18.02
C MET A 20 18.74 -26.81 17.29
N SER A 21 18.51 -27.60 16.24
CA SER A 21 19.60 -28.17 15.45
C SER A 21 20.35 -27.09 14.68
N TYR A 22 21.65 -27.30 14.46
CA TYR A 22 22.48 -26.36 13.70
C TYR A 22 21.92 -26.09 12.29
N HIS A 23 21.28 -27.09 11.69
CA HIS A 23 20.64 -26.99 10.39
C HIS A 23 19.38 -26.13 10.41
N GLU A 24 18.62 -26.14 11.51
CA GLU A 24 17.40 -25.34 11.66
C GLU A 24 17.71 -23.84 11.73
N TRP A 25 18.73 -23.45 12.48
CA TRP A 25 19.13 -22.04 12.61
C TRP A 25 19.54 -21.40 11.26
N LYS A 26 20.01 -22.20 10.30
CA LYS A 26 20.41 -21.76 8.95
C LYS A 26 19.31 -21.90 7.89
N ARG A 27 18.12 -22.43 8.21
CA ARG A 27 17.05 -22.53 7.21
C ARG A 27 16.58 -21.14 6.80
N GLU A 28 16.57 -20.90 5.48
CA GLU A 28 15.98 -19.69 4.92
C GLU A 28 14.45 -19.82 5.02
N SER A 29 13.83 -18.93 5.80
CA SER A 29 12.38 -18.96 6.03
C SER A 29 11.61 -18.47 4.81
N THR A 30 10.78 -19.33 4.25
CA THR A 30 9.84 -18.99 3.16
C THR A 30 8.72 -18.09 3.70
N LEU A 31 8.11 -17.26 2.86
CA LEU A 31 6.98 -16.39 3.21
C LEU A 31 5.85 -17.12 3.96
N SER A 32 5.51 -18.33 3.51
CA SER A 32 4.48 -19.17 4.12
C SER A 32 4.82 -19.55 5.55
N SER A 33 6.09 -19.82 5.86
CA SER A 33 6.55 -20.12 7.21
C SER A 33 6.44 -18.91 8.14
N VAL A 34 6.62 -17.69 7.64
CA VAL A 34 6.47 -16.48 8.44
C VAL A 34 5.00 -16.19 8.77
N LEU A 35 4.09 -16.53 7.85
CA LEU A 35 2.66 -16.24 7.99
C LEU A 35 1.94 -17.29 8.84
N PHE A 36 2.19 -18.58 8.58
CA PHE A 36 1.37 -19.67 9.13
C PHE A 36 2.04 -20.46 10.26
N ASN A 37 3.37 -20.36 10.42
CA ASN A 37 4.01 -21.10 11.50
C ASN A 37 3.66 -20.44 12.86
N PRO A 38 3.17 -21.19 13.86
CA PRO A 38 2.91 -20.65 15.19
C PRO A 38 4.17 -20.10 15.86
N HIS A 39 5.31 -20.75 15.60
CA HIS A 39 6.63 -20.34 16.07
C HIS A 39 7.33 -19.47 15.03
N LEU A 40 7.98 -18.38 15.47
CA LEU A 40 8.74 -17.54 14.54
C LEU A 40 10.09 -18.17 14.24
N PRO A 41 10.51 -18.17 12.95
CA PRO A 41 11.90 -18.45 12.63
C PRO A 41 12.79 -17.34 13.22
N TYR A 42 13.93 -17.74 13.79
CA TYR A 42 14.90 -16.82 14.38
C TYR A 42 15.60 -15.95 13.32
N SER A 43 15.72 -16.45 12.09
CA SER A 43 16.42 -15.77 11.01
C SER A 43 15.47 -14.89 10.17
N LYS A 44 15.93 -13.67 9.85
CA LYS A 44 15.19 -12.72 9.02
C LYS A 44 15.07 -13.27 7.58
N PRO A 45 13.85 -13.37 7.01
CA PRO A 45 13.68 -13.84 5.63
C PRO A 45 14.27 -12.84 4.62
N ARG A 46 14.77 -13.34 3.48
CA ARG A 46 15.45 -12.52 2.45
C ARG A 46 14.50 -11.61 1.67
N GLY A 47 13.23 -12.00 1.52
CA GLY A 47 12.24 -11.23 0.77
C GLY A 47 11.83 -9.94 1.49
N ALA A 48 11.61 -8.85 0.75
CA ALA A 48 11.23 -7.56 1.33
C ALA A 48 9.90 -7.61 2.08
N LEU A 49 8.87 -8.21 1.46
CA LEU A 49 7.55 -8.41 2.08
C LEU A 49 7.65 -9.34 3.30
N ALA A 50 8.37 -10.44 3.16
CA ALA A 50 8.60 -11.40 4.24
C ALA A 50 9.28 -10.74 5.44
N ALA A 51 10.29 -9.91 5.18
CA ALA A 51 11.02 -9.17 6.21
C ALA A 51 10.14 -8.12 6.90
N PHE A 52 9.24 -7.48 6.16
CA PHE A 52 8.30 -6.51 6.72
C PHE A 52 7.27 -7.19 7.64
N LEU A 53 6.64 -8.27 7.17
CA LEU A 53 5.70 -9.08 7.95
C LEU A 53 6.37 -9.68 9.20
N TRP A 54 7.59 -10.20 9.05
CA TRP A 54 8.39 -10.71 10.16
C TRP A 54 8.63 -9.63 11.21
N ARG A 55 9.06 -8.41 10.82
CA ARG A 55 9.26 -7.29 11.76
C ARG A 55 7.98 -6.91 12.48
N ARG A 56 6.86 -6.81 11.76
CA ARG A 56 5.58 -6.42 12.37
C ARG A 56 5.10 -7.46 13.38
N ARG A 57 5.30 -8.75 13.06
CA ARG A 57 4.98 -9.87 13.96
C ARG A 57 5.87 -9.88 15.20
N VAL A 58 7.19 -9.75 15.04
CA VAL A 58 8.15 -9.67 16.16
C VAL A 58 7.80 -8.50 17.08
N TRP A 59 7.49 -7.33 16.52
CA TRP A 59 7.13 -6.15 17.31
C TRP A 59 5.89 -6.42 18.17
N LEU A 60 4.83 -7.00 17.59
CA LEU A 60 3.61 -7.36 18.33
C LEU A 60 3.90 -8.39 19.44
N GLU A 61 4.74 -9.38 19.18
CA GLU A 61 5.08 -10.41 20.17
C GLU A 61 5.83 -9.84 21.38
N VAL A 62 6.73 -8.88 21.13
CA VAL A 62 7.49 -8.21 22.20
C VAL A 62 6.62 -7.23 22.98
N THR A 63 5.79 -6.42 22.32
CA THR A 63 4.98 -5.40 23.02
C THR A 63 3.89 -6.00 23.89
N PHE A 64 3.30 -7.11 23.47
CA PHE A 64 2.22 -7.78 24.20
C PHE A 64 2.72 -8.96 25.04
N ALA A 65 4.04 -9.17 25.15
CA ALA A 65 4.66 -10.29 25.86
C ALA A 65 4.10 -11.68 25.48
N LEU A 66 3.69 -11.84 24.21
CA LEU A 66 3.04 -13.04 23.69
C LEU A 66 3.97 -14.26 23.63
N SER A 67 5.26 -14.07 23.91
CA SER A 67 6.24 -15.15 24.00
C SER A 67 6.04 -16.04 25.24
N MET A 68 5.32 -15.56 26.26
CA MET A 68 5.09 -16.28 27.52
C MET A 68 3.71 -16.96 27.59
N LEU A 69 2.83 -16.65 26.62
CA LEU A 69 1.48 -17.21 26.58
C LEU A 69 1.43 -18.57 25.91
N GLU A 70 0.45 -19.37 26.29
CA GLU A 70 0.18 -20.63 25.60
C GLU A 70 -0.23 -20.37 24.13
N PRO A 71 0.10 -21.29 23.20
CA PRO A 71 -0.18 -21.09 21.78
C PRO A 71 -1.65 -20.82 21.45
N TRP A 72 -2.58 -21.35 22.25
CA TRP A 72 -4.02 -21.14 22.03
C TRP A 72 -4.48 -19.75 22.50
N GLU A 73 -3.98 -19.27 23.64
CA GLU A 73 -4.30 -17.94 24.18
C GLU A 73 -3.80 -16.84 23.23
N LYS A 74 -2.61 -17.04 22.68
CA LYS A 74 -2.03 -16.18 21.65
C LYS A 74 -2.95 -16.01 20.44
N ILE A 75 -3.61 -17.09 20.00
CA ILE A 75 -4.54 -17.04 18.86
C ILE A 75 -5.77 -16.18 19.22
N LEU A 76 -6.32 -16.32 20.43
CA LEU A 76 -7.45 -15.51 20.87
C LEU A 76 -7.12 -14.02 20.94
N ILE A 77 -5.97 -13.65 21.53
CA ILE A 77 -5.56 -12.24 21.62
C ILE A 77 -5.35 -11.65 20.23
N MET A 78 -4.69 -12.37 19.33
CA MET A 78 -4.51 -11.94 17.95
C MET A 78 -5.86 -11.71 17.26
N LEU A 79 -6.82 -12.61 17.43
CA LEU A 79 -8.16 -12.47 16.88
C LEU A 79 -8.86 -11.21 17.37
N VAL A 80 -8.85 -10.95 18.68
CA VAL A 80 -9.47 -9.74 19.27
C VAL A 80 -8.77 -8.46 18.79
N LEU A 81 -7.43 -8.46 18.71
CA LEU A 81 -6.66 -7.33 18.23
C LEU A 81 -6.97 -7.03 16.75
N TYR A 82 -7.00 -8.06 15.90
CA TYR A 82 -7.39 -7.86 14.50
C TYR A 82 -8.85 -7.42 14.36
N ALA A 83 -9.77 -7.98 15.15
CA ALA A 83 -11.18 -7.58 15.13
C ALA A 83 -11.37 -6.11 15.51
N THR A 84 -10.72 -5.66 16.60
CA THR A 84 -10.75 -4.26 17.03
C THR A 84 -10.09 -3.34 16.02
N PHE A 85 -8.97 -3.74 15.43
CA PHE A 85 -8.30 -2.97 14.37
C PHE A 85 -9.15 -2.85 13.10
N ILE A 86 -9.81 -3.92 12.68
CA ILE A 86 -10.73 -3.90 11.53
C ILE A 86 -11.94 -3.02 11.83
N PHE A 87 -12.53 -3.15 13.02
CA PHE A 87 -13.65 -2.30 13.42
C PHE A 87 -13.26 -0.83 13.46
N LEU A 88 -12.07 -0.52 13.98
CA LEU A 88 -11.50 0.83 13.96
C LEU A 88 -11.24 1.32 12.54
N ALA A 89 -10.70 0.47 11.66
CA ALA A 89 -10.42 0.82 10.27
C ALA A 89 -11.71 1.10 9.49
N ILE A 90 -12.74 0.27 9.67
CA ILE A 90 -14.08 0.49 9.09
C ILE A 90 -14.67 1.80 9.63
N GLY A 91 -14.62 2.01 10.94
CA GLY A 91 -15.05 3.27 11.57
C GLY A 91 -14.31 4.47 11.01
N ALA A 92 -12.98 4.38 10.86
CA ALA A 92 -12.17 5.44 10.28
C ALA A 92 -12.56 5.72 8.82
N VAL A 93 -12.69 4.69 7.97
CA VAL A 93 -13.03 4.90 6.55
C VAL A 93 -14.44 5.49 6.38
N LEU A 94 -15.42 5.09 7.20
CA LEU A 94 -16.78 5.61 7.11
C LEU A 94 -16.95 7.00 7.75
N TYR A 95 -16.33 7.23 8.91
CA TYR A 95 -16.56 8.43 9.72
C TYR A 95 -15.59 9.56 9.35
N LEU A 96 -14.32 9.25 9.18
CA LEU A 96 -13.26 10.25 8.98
C LEU A 96 -13.47 11.17 7.76
N PRO A 97 -13.95 10.72 6.57
CA PRO A 97 -14.18 11.65 5.46
C PRO A 97 -15.23 12.72 5.78
N HIS A 98 -16.29 12.36 6.52
CA HIS A 98 -17.30 13.32 6.94
C HIS A 98 -16.74 14.37 7.90
N HIS A 99 -15.88 13.95 8.84
CA HIS A 99 -15.25 14.86 9.80
C HIS A 99 -14.22 15.80 9.18
N ILE A 100 -13.43 15.32 8.21
CA ILE A 100 -12.49 16.17 7.47
C ILE A 100 -13.24 17.24 6.66
N ALA A 101 -14.38 16.88 6.06
CA ALA A 101 -15.21 17.83 5.32
C ALA A 101 -15.81 18.94 6.20
N PHE A 102 -16.09 18.64 7.46
CA PHE A 102 -16.50 19.67 8.42
C PHE A 102 -15.31 20.56 8.83
N LEU A 103 -14.17 19.95 9.16
CA LEU A 103 -12.98 20.69 9.61
C LEU A 103 -12.40 21.59 8.51
N GLN A 104 -12.44 21.18 7.24
CA GLN A 104 -11.97 22.00 6.13
C GLN A 104 -12.78 23.30 5.98
N SER A 105 -14.11 23.26 6.20
CA SER A 105 -14.96 24.45 6.07
C SER A 105 -14.67 25.46 7.17
N ARG A 106 -14.40 24.98 8.39
CA ARG A 106 -13.95 25.80 9.51
C ARG A 106 -12.56 26.37 9.25
N ALA A 107 -11.61 25.55 8.79
CA ALA A 107 -10.26 25.99 8.46
C ALA A 107 -10.26 27.05 7.35
N ALA A 108 -11.06 26.87 6.30
CA ALA A 108 -11.20 27.84 5.21
C ALA A 108 -11.79 29.18 5.69
N TYR A 109 -12.76 29.14 6.61
CA TYR A 109 -13.30 30.36 7.23
C TYR A 109 -12.22 31.14 7.99
N TYR A 110 -11.41 30.45 8.81
CA TYR A 110 -10.35 31.11 9.57
C TYR A 110 -9.18 31.59 8.71
N LEU A 111 -8.86 30.89 7.62
CA LEU A 111 -7.71 31.21 6.78
C LEU A 111 -8.02 32.26 5.70
N PHE A 112 -9.22 32.21 5.10
CA PHE A 112 -9.58 33.05 3.95
C PHE A 112 -10.70 34.06 4.26
N GLY A 113 -11.34 33.99 5.43
CA GLY A 113 -12.42 34.91 5.82
C GLY A 113 -13.71 34.76 5.01
N VAL A 114 -13.82 33.74 4.16
CA VAL A 114 -15.01 33.50 3.32
C VAL A 114 -16.04 32.70 4.10
N SER A 115 -17.24 33.27 4.26
CA SER A 115 -18.40 32.59 4.86
C SER A 115 -18.76 31.32 4.06
N PRO A 116 -19.11 30.19 4.72
CA PRO A 116 -19.45 28.92 4.07
C PRO A 116 -20.56 29.02 3.02
N SER A 117 -21.37 30.07 3.05
CA SER A 117 -22.45 30.35 2.09
C SER A 117 -21.95 30.88 0.74
N ALA A 118 -20.80 31.56 0.70
CA ALA A 118 -20.20 32.13 -0.52
C ALA A 118 -19.17 31.18 -1.15
N SER A 119 -18.57 30.30 -0.34
CA SER A 119 -17.65 29.27 -0.81
C SER A 119 -18.34 28.04 -1.37
N SER A 120 -19.62 27.77 -1.13
CA SER A 120 -20.33 26.65 -1.77
C SER A 120 -20.60 26.88 -3.26
N SER A 121 -20.85 28.12 -3.70
CA SER A 121 -20.98 28.48 -5.12
C SER A 121 -19.63 28.53 -5.85
N LEU A 122 -18.57 28.98 -5.17
CA LEU A 122 -17.21 29.02 -5.73
C LEU A 122 -16.47 27.66 -5.63
N ALA A 123 -16.75 26.85 -4.61
CA ALA A 123 -16.20 25.50 -4.45
C ALA A 123 -17.00 24.43 -5.19
N ALA A 124 -18.28 24.65 -5.51
CA ALA A 124 -18.95 23.84 -6.52
C ALA A 124 -18.18 23.93 -7.84
N ASP A 125 -17.75 25.13 -8.25
CA ASP A 125 -16.94 25.30 -9.46
C ASP A 125 -15.48 24.81 -9.31
N ALA A 126 -14.87 24.94 -8.12
CA ALA A 126 -13.46 24.54 -7.90
C ALA A 126 -13.24 23.06 -7.49
N PHE A 127 -14.20 22.40 -6.82
CA PHE A 127 -14.08 21.01 -6.35
C PHE A 127 -14.83 20.01 -7.25
N SER A 128 -15.85 20.45 -8.02
CA SER A 128 -16.42 19.60 -9.08
C SER A 128 -15.60 19.63 -10.37
N ALA A 129 -14.74 20.65 -10.57
CA ALA A 129 -13.87 20.72 -11.75
C ALA A 129 -12.56 19.93 -11.63
N ASP A 130 -12.08 19.57 -10.42
CA ASP A 130 -10.76 18.96 -10.28
C ASP A 130 -10.69 17.93 -9.13
N SER A 131 -11.29 16.76 -9.37
CA SER A 131 -11.31 15.68 -8.38
C SER A 131 -9.90 15.09 -8.19
N PHE A 132 -9.53 14.69 -6.97
CA PHE A 132 -8.22 14.08 -6.66
C PHE A 132 -7.90 12.87 -7.55
N HIS A 133 -8.93 12.14 -7.99
CA HIS A 133 -8.81 11.03 -8.93
C HIS A 133 -8.31 11.49 -10.30
N ASP A 134 -8.75 12.64 -10.79
CA ASP A 134 -8.29 13.24 -12.04
C ASP A 134 -6.84 13.71 -11.91
N ARG A 135 -6.47 14.26 -10.74
CA ARG A 135 -5.07 14.60 -10.42
C ARG A 135 -4.16 13.39 -10.39
N LEU A 136 -4.62 12.26 -9.84
CA LEU A 136 -3.82 11.03 -9.78
C LEU A 136 -3.63 10.44 -11.19
N LYS A 137 -4.68 10.45 -12.02
CA LYS A 137 -4.60 10.03 -13.42
C LYS A 137 -3.69 10.93 -14.24
N ASN A 138 -3.75 12.25 -14.03
CA ASN A 138 -2.90 13.20 -14.75
C ASN A 138 -1.44 13.15 -14.27
N ALA A 139 -1.21 12.91 -12.98
CA ALA A 139 0.13 12.68 -12.44
C ALA A 139 0.74 11.34 -12.88
N ALA A 140 -0.10 10.35 -13.24
CA ALA A 140 0.35 9.07 -13.80
C ALA A 140 0.50 9.10 -15.34
N SER A 141 0.04 10.15 -16.03
CA SER A 141 0.03 10.27 -17.49
C SER A 141 1.23 11.06 -18.04
N TRP A 142 2.42 10.85 -17.49
CA TRP A 142 3.67 11.44 -17.96
C TRP A 142 4.14 10.68 -19.22
N GLY A 143 3.53 10.99 -20.37
CA GLY A 143 4.09 10.69 -21.70
C GLY A 143 3.12 10.29 -22.81
N LEU A 144 2.01 9.60 -22.50
CA LEU A 144 1.12 9.00 -23.51
C LEU A 144 -0.03 9.93 -23.98
N ASN A 145 -0.56 10.80 -23.11
CA ASN A 145 -1.67 11.68 -23.49
C ASN A 145 -1.24 12.86 -24.37
N ALA A 146 -0.03 13.39 -24.14
CA ALA A 146 0.52 14.47 -24.96
C ALA A 146 0.80 14.01 -26.41
N SER A 147 1.17 12.74 -26.60
CA SER A 147 1.48 12.18 -27.92
C SER A 147 0.22 11.87 -28.73
N LEU A 148 -0.88 11.42 -28.11
CA LEU A 148 -2.17 11.22 -28.78
C LEU A 148 -2.83 12.53 -29.22
N ALA A 149 -2.77 13.58 -28.40
CA ALA A 149 -3.27 14.91 -28.78
C ALA A 149 -2.50 15.50 -29.98
N ASN A 150 -1.19 15.24 -30.05
CA ASN A 150 -0.33 15.72 -31.13
C ASN A 150 -0.50 14.91 -32.45
N VAL A 151 -0.84 13.62 -32.36
CA VAL A 151 -1.19 12.81 -33.55
C VAL A 151 -2.56 13.20 -34.11
N ASN A 152 -3.52 13.53 -33.25
CA ASN A 152 -4.82 14.02 -33.69
C ASN A 152 -4.75 15.42 -34.35
N SER A 153 -3.86 16.30 -33.88
CA SER A 153 -3.62 17.61 -34.54
C SER A 153 -2.82 17.47 -35.84
N LEU A 154 -1.93 16.49 -35.95
CA LEU A 154 -1.28 16.11 -37.21
C LEU A 154 -2.27 15.55 -38.24
N GLY A 155 -3.20 14.69 -37.80
CA GLY A 155 -4.25 14.16 -38.66
C GLY A 155 -5.16 15.26 -39.23
N SER A 156 -5.55 16.22 -38.40
CA SER A 156 -6.40 17.35 -38.85
C SER A 156 -5.67 18.33 -39.75
N SER A 157 -4.37 18.59 -39.51
CA SER A 157 -3.56 19.47 -40.36
C SER A 157 -3.22 18.85 -41.72
N ILE A 158 -3.03 17.53 -41.78
CA ILE A 158 -2.85 16.80 -43.06
C ILE A 158 -4.16 16.79 -43.86
N MET A 159 -5.33 16.64 -43.21
CA MET A 159 -6.63 16.75 -43.89
C MET A 159 -6.92 18.18 -44.36
N ALA A 160 -6.45 19.21 -43.63
CA ALA A 160 -6.57 20.60 -44.04
C ALA A 160 -5.65 21.00 -45.20
N MET A 161 -4.59 20.23 -45.47
CA MET A 161 -3.69 20.42 -46.63
C MET A 161 -4.11 19.63 -47.89
N GLY A 162 -5.21 18.87 -47.82
CA GLY A 162 -5.71 18.05 -48.94
C GLY A 162 -6.49 18.86 -49.99
N TRP A 163 -5.80 19.21 -51.08
CA TRP A 163 -6.27 19.56 -52.44
C TRP A 163 -7.50 20.47 -52.62
N GLY A 164 -7.24 21.62 -53.28
CA GLY A 164 -8.15 22.76 -53.40
C GLY A 164 -9.44 22.50 -54.17
N SER A 165 -10.51 23.15 -53.69
CA SER A 165 -11.76 23.31 -54.43
C SER A 165 -11.78 24.67 -55.13
N SER A 166 -11.89 24.61 -56.45
CA SER A 166 -12.03 25.76 -57.33
C SER A 166 -13.33 26.52 -57.09
N SER A 167 -13.22 27.84 -57.21
CA SER A 167 -14.30 28.83 -57.22
C SER A 167 -15.39 28.54 -58.25
N SER A 168 -16.64 28.78 -57.88
CA SER A 168 -17.69 29.20 -58.82
C SER A 168 -18.78 29.96 -58.06
N ASP A 169 -18.63 31.28 -58.00
CA ASP A 169 -19.73 32.22 -57.70
C ASP A 169 -20.57 32.40 -58.96
N LEU A 170 -21.86 32.10 -58.88
CA LEU A 170 -22.95 32.64 -59.70
C LEU A 170 -24.17 32.85 -58.81
#